data_AF-A0A356W950-F1
#
_entry.id   AF-A0A356W950-F1
#
_cell.length_a   1.000
_cell.length_b   1.000
_cell.length_c   1.000
_cell.angle_alpha   90.00
_cell.angle_beta   90.00
_cell.angle_gamma   90.00
#
_symmetry.space_group_name_H-M   'P 1'
#
loop_
_entity.id
_entity.type
_entity.pdbx_description
1 polymer ?
#
loop_
_entity_poly.entity_id
_entity_poly.type
_entity_poly.pdbx_seq_one_letter_code
_entity_poly.pdbx_strand_id
1 'polypeptide(L)'
;MVFQNYALFPHMTIAENLSFPLEVRKIGKSDREAKVKRALEMVEMGAFGGRRPSQLSGGQQQRVALARALVFEPELVLMDEPLGALDKQLR
;
A
#
# COMPACT_ATOMS: atom_id res chain seq x y z
N MET A 1 9.36 -0.69 7.39
CA MET A 1 8.98 0.33 8.39
C MET A 1 7.89 1.18 7.78
N VAL A 2 6.74 1.27 8.43
CA VAL A 2 5.60 2.11 8.00
C VAL A 2 5.60 3.36 8.88
N PHE A 3 5.63 4.55 8.26
CA PHE A 3 5.67 5.84 8.96
C PHE A 3 4.28 6.49 9.06
N GLN A 4 4.12 7.39 10.04
CA GLN A 4 2.95 8.27 10.24
C GLN A 4 2.58 9.06 8.97
N ASN A 5 3.59 9.56 8.24
CA ASN A 5 3.40 9.98 6.87
C ASN A 5 3.41 8.73 6.00
N TYR A 6 2.26 8.39 5.41
CA TYR A 6 2.05 7.20 4.56
C TYR A 6 3.08 7.04 3.43
N ALA A 7 3.89 8.08 3.18
CA ALA A 7 5.06 8.12 2.31
C ALA A 7 4.76 7.59 0.91
N LEU A 8 3.50 7.69 0.48
CA LEU A 8 3.07 7.33 -0.86
C LEU A 8 3.63 8.37 -1.83
N PHE A 9 4.13 7.90 -2.96
CA PHE A 9 4.62 8.77 -4.02
C PHE A 9 3.40 9.45 -4.67
N PRO A 10 3.25 10.79 -4.55
CA PRO A 10 2.02 11.48 -4.93
C PRO A 10 1.80 11.54 -6.45
N HIS A 11 2.88 11.38 -7.22
CA HIS A 11 2.87 11.38 -8.68
C HIS A 11 2.61 10.00 -9.29
N MET A 12 2.64 8.94 -8.47
CA MET A 12 2.37 7.56 -8.87
C MET A 12 0.93 7.18 -8.50
N THR A 13 0.33 6.31 -9.30
CA THR A 13 -0.90 5.59 -8.95
C THR A 13 -0.67 4.65 -7.77
N ILE A 14 -1.75 4.13 -7.19
CA ILE A 14 -1.69 3.16 -6.11
C ILE A 14 -0.99 1.87 -6.57
N ALA A 15 -1.31 1.38 -7.77
CA ALA A 15 -0.66 0.20 -8.33
C ALA A 15 0.85 0.41 -8.53
N GLU A 16 1.27 1.57 -9.04
CA GLU A 16 2.68 1.94 -9.18
C GLU A 16 3.39 2.06 -7.82
N ASN A 17 2.72 2.64 -6.82
CA ASN A 17 3.24 2.73 -5.45
C ASN A 17 3.57 1.34 -4.86
N LEU A 18 2.73 0.34 -5.13
CA LEU A 18 2.94 -1.04 -4.68
C LEU A 18 3.96 -1.79 -5.57
N SER A 19 4.01 -1.48 -6.86
CA SER A 19 4.96 -2.10 -7.79
C SER A 19 6.39 -1.66 -7.54
N PHE A 20 6.61 -0.37 -7.23
CA PHE A 20 7.93 0.24 -7.04
C PHE A 20 8.92 -0.59 -6.19
N PRO A 21 8.60 -1.01 -4.95
CA PRO A 21 9.51 -1.82 -4.15
C PRO A 21 9.81 -3.21 -4.74
N LEU A 22 8.95 -3.74 -5.63
CA LEU A 22 9.20 -4.97 -6.36
C LEU A 22 10.11 -4.74 -7.57
N GLU A 23 9.99 -3.58 -8.23
CA GLU A 23 10.88 -3.19 -9.34
C GLU A 23 12.33 -3.01 -8.86
N VAL A 24 12.51 -2.36 -7.71
CA VAL A 24 13.82 -2.19 -7.07
C VAL A 24 14.47 -3.55 -6.75
N ARG A 25 13.65 -4.56 -6.43
CA ARG A 25 14.09 -5.95 -6.20
C ARG A 25 14.22 -6.78 -7.49
N LYS A 26 14.07 -6.16 -8.67
CA LYS A 26 14.18 -6.80 -9.98
C LYS A 26 13.20 -7.96 -10.20
N ILE A 27 12.04 -7.92 -9.56
CA ILE A 27 10.98 -8.92 -9.77
C ILE A 27 10.37 -8.72 -11.17
N GLY A 28 10.11 -9.81 -11.88
CA GLY A 28 9.56 -9.80 -13.24
C GLY A 28 8.18 -9.16 -13.34
N LYS A 29 7.84 -8.58 -14.49
CA LYS A 29 6.59 -7.83 -14.69
C LYS A 29 5.33 -8.62 -14.30
N SER A 30 5.21 -9.86 -14.77
CA SER A 30 4.07 -10.74 -14.47
C SER A 30 3.90 -10.96 -12.96
N ASP A 31 4.99 -11.27 -12.26
CA ASP A 31 4.97 -11.54 -10.82
C ASP A 31 4.65 -10.27 -10.02
N ARG A 32 5.13 -9.11 -10.48
CA ARG A 32 4.78 -7.81 -9.87
C ARG A 32 3.29 -7.54 -9.97
N GLU A 33 2.70 -7.70 -11.14
CA GLU A 33 1.26 -7.48 -11.36
C GLU A 33 0.43 -8.41 -10.47
N ALA A 34 0.81 -9.68 -10.35
CA ALA A 34 0.15 -10.64 -9.47
C ALA A 34 0.26 -10.26 -7.98
N LYS A 35 1.46 -9.87 -7.51
CA LYS A 35 1.69 -9.46 -6.12
C LYS A 35 0.98 -8.16 -5.77
N VAL A 36 0.99 -7.16 -6.67
CA VAL A 36 0.26 -5.90 -6.50
C VAL A 36 -1.23 -6.15 -6.39
N LYS A 37 -1.80 -6.96 -7.29
CA LYS A 37 -3.23 -7.31 -7.25
C LYS A 37 -3.60 -7.97 -5.92
N ARG A 38 -2.84 -8.99 -5.50
CA ARG A 38 -3.07 -9.71 -4.24
C ARG A 38 -2.98 -8.78 -3.03
N ALA A 39 -1.98 -7.90 -2.98
CA ALA A 39 -1.81 -6.96 -1.88
C ALA A 39 -2.95 -5.94 -1.79
N LEU A 40 -3.49 -5.47 -2.92
CA LEU A 40 -4.66 -4.59 -2.93
C LEU A 40 -5.94 -5.30 -2.50
N GLU A 41 -6.13 -6.56 -2.90
CA GLU A 41 -7.26 -7.38 -2.46
C GLU A 41 -7.24 -7.60 -0.94
N MET A 42 -6.07 -7.88 -0.36
CA MET A 42 -5.92 -8.08 1.09
C MET A 42 -6.33 -6.88 1.95
N VAL A 43 -6.30 -5.67 1.40
CA VAL A 43 -6.68 -4.44 2.11
C VAL A 43 -7.97 -3.83 1.59
N GLU A 44 -8.74 -4.58 0.79
CA GLU A 44 -10.01 -4.14 0.17
C GLU A 44 -9.87 -2.88 -0.71
N MET A 45 -8.73 -2.72 -1.38
CA MET A 45 -8.41 -1.58 -2.25
C MET A 45 -8.24 -1.95 -3.73
N GLY A 46 -8.70 -3.14 -4.16
CA GLY A 46 -8.55 -3.63 -5.55
C GLY A 46 -9.04 -2.64 -6.62
N ALA A 47 -10.19 -2.00 -6.40
CA ALA A 47 -10.77 -1.02 -7.33
C ALA A 47 -10.03 0.33 -7.37
N PHE A 48 -9.05 0.55 -6.50
CA PHE A 48 -8.36 1.83 -6.34
C PHE A 48 -6.97 1.85 -6.99
N GLY A 49 -6.53 0.75 -7.61
CA GLY A 49 -5.19 0.62 -8.18
C GLY A 49 -4.82 1.73 -9.17
N GLY A 50 -5.78 2.19 -10.00
CA GLY A 50 -5.58 3.26 -10.98
C GLY A 50 -5.66 4.69 -10.41
N ARG A 51 -5.99 4.86 -9.12
CA ARG A 51 -6.09 6.20 -8.50
C ARG A 51 -4.74 6.68 -8.00
N ARG A 52 -4.61 7.99 -7.79
CA ARG A 52 -3.48 8.62 -7.09
C ARG A 52 -3.79 8.81 -5.61
N PRO A 53 -2.77 8.95 -4.73
CA PRO A 53 -2.97 9.14 -3.29
C PRO A 53 -3.91 10.30 -2.93
N SER A 54 -3.87 11.41 -3.67
CA SER A 54 -4.75 12.57 -3.45
C SER A 54 -6.25 12.29 -3.66
N GLN A 55 -6.59 11.18 -4.32
CA GLN A 55 -7.97 10.76 -4.58
C GLN A 55 -8.51 9.78 -3.53
N LEU A 56 -7.73 9.53 -2.46
CA LEU A 56 -8.06 8.63 -1.37
C LEU A 56 -8.28 9.39 -0.07
N SER A 57 -9.23 8.92 0.74
CA SER A 57 -9.37 9.36 2.13
C SER A 57 -8.14 8.97 2.96
N GLY A 58 -7.94 9.59 4.13
CA GLY A 58 -6.82 9.26 5.02
C GLY A 58 -6.76 7.77 5.38
N GLY A 59 -7.89 7.16 5.75
CA GLY A 59 -7.96 5.72 6.06
C GLY A 59 -7.70 4.83 4.83
N GLN A 60 -8.10 5.27 3.64
CA GLN A 60 -7.74 4.56 2.40
C GLN A 60 -6.24 4.64 2.10
N GLN A 61 -5.61 5.81 2.31
CA GLN A 61 -4.16 5.97 2.15
C GLN A 61 -3.39 5.09 3.15
N GLN A 62 -3.87 4.98 4.38
CA GLN A 62 -3.32 4.10 5.41
C GLN A 62 -3.38 2.62 5.01
N ARG A 63 -4.52 2.14 4.51
CA ARG A 63 -4.66 0.77 3.98
C ARG A 63 -3.70 0.51 2.81
N VAL A 64 -3.54 1.49 1.92
CA VAL A 64 -2.57 1.39 0.81
C VAL A 64 -1.12 1.37 1.30
N ALA A 65 -0.77 2.17 2.31
CA ALA A 65 0.57 2.17 2.90
C ALA A 65 0.89 0.81 3.53
N LEU A 66 -0.09 0.19 4.20
CA LEU A 66 0.02 -1.16 4.72
C LEU A 66 0.22 -2.19 3.59
N ALA A 67 -0.60 -2.12 2.53
CA ALA A 67 -0.44 -3.01 1.37
C ALA A 67 0.96 -2.89 0.74
N ARG A 68 1.49 -1.67 0.60
CA ARG A 68 2.86 -1.43 0.11
C ARG A 68 3.94 -2.02 1.02
N ALA A 69 3.72 -2.06 2.32
CA ALA A 69 4.64 -2.71 3.25
C ALA A 69 4.61 -4.24 3.12
N LEU A 70 3.44 -4.81 2.81
CA LEU A 70 3.22 -6.26 2.72
C LEU A 70 3.51 -6.85 1.33
N VAL A 71 3.53 -6.03 0.27
CA VAL A 71 3.57 -6.48 -1.14
C VAL A 71 4.78 -7.37 -1.48
N PHE A 72 5.90 -7.22 -0.78
CA PHE A 72 7.11 -8.03 -0.99
C PHE A 72 7.25 -9.18 0.00
N GLU A 73 6.19 -9.50 0.76
CA GLU A 73 6.14 -10.61 1.73
C GLU A 73 7.29 -10.56 2.75
N PRO A 74 7.45 -9.45 3.50
CA PRO A 74 8.46 -9.37 4.54
C PRO A 74 8.23 -10.39 5.66
N GLU A 75 9.32 -10.93 6.22
CA GLU A 75 9.27 -11.76 7.43
C GLU A 75 8.86 -10.96 8.69
N LEU A 76 9.15 -9.65 8.71
CA LEU A 76 8.84 -8.74 9.81
C LEU A 76 8.43 -7.36 9.29
N VAL A 77 7.32 -6.85 9.81
CA VAL A 77 6.89 -5.46 9.59
C VAL A 77 6.88 -4.71 10.91
N LEU A 78 7.73 -3.69 11.01
CA LEU A 78 7.66 -2.70 12.07
C LEU A 78 6.73 -1.56 11.67
N MET A 79 5.73 -1.30 12.52
CA MET A 79 4.73 -0.28 12.32
C MET A 79 4.70 0.65 13.54
N ASP A 80 4.64 1.95 13.29
CA ASP A 80 4.50 2.98 14.33
C ASP A 80 3.12 3.62 14.21
N GLU A 81 2.25 3.38 15.19
CA GLU A 81 0.83 3.79 15.24
C GLU A 81 0.00 3.56 13.94
N PRO A 82 0.06 2.36 13.32
CA PRO A 82 -0.52 2.11 12.00
C PRO A 82 -2.04 2.10 11.94
N LEU A 83 -2.74 2.29 13.06
CA LEU A 83 -4.20 2.24 13.17
C LEU A 83 -4.81 3.51 13.76
N GLY A 84 -4.02 4.55 14.06
CA GLY A 84 -4.52 5.78 14.71
C GLY A 84 -5.68 6.46 13.96
N ALA A 85 -5.67 6.42 12.62
CA ALA A 85 -6.77 6.95 11.80
C ALA A 85 -7.93 5.96 11.54
N LEU A 86 -7.77 4.66 11.86
CA LEU A 86 -8.84 3.67 11.81
C LEU A 86 -9.72 3.69 13.07
N ASP A 87 -9.14 4.10 14.21
CA ASP A 87 -9.77 4.06 15.54
C ASP A 87 -11.06 4.91 15.64
N LYS A 88 -11.22 5.94 14.79
CA LYS A 88 -12.44 6.77 14.76
C LYS A 88 -13.70 6.07 14.26
N GLN A 89 -13.59 4.93 13.55
CA GLN A 89 -14.77 4.17 13.07
C GLN A 89 -15.15 2.99 13.98
N LEU A 90 -14.32 2.66 14.99
CA LEU A 90 -14.54 1.55 15.92
C LEU A 90 -15.13 1.98 17.28
N ARG A 91 -15.58 3.24 17.40
CA ARG A 91 -16.28 3.80 18.57
C ARG A 91 -17.71 4.19 18.26
#